data_AF-A0A956YN18-F1
#
_entry.id   AF-A0A956YN18-F1
#
_cell.length_a   1.000
_cell.length_b   1.000
_cell.length_c   1.000
_cell.angle_alpha   90.00
_cell.angle_beta   90.00
_cell.angle_gamma   90.00
#
_symmetry.space_group_name_H-M   'P 1'
#
loop_
_entity.id
_entity.type
_entity.pdbx_description
1 polymer ?
#
loop_
_entity_poly.entity_id
_entity_poly.type
_entity_poly.pdbx_seq_one_letter_code
_entity_poly.pdbx_strand_id
1 'polypeptide(L)' 'ERPFITDENNIILDCYLPPIQNPQQLAAAIRQQPGVVEHGLFLHMATDAILATPGGIEHLTRS' A
#
# COMPACT_ATOMS: atom_id res chain seq x y z
N GLU A 1 -2.07 24.82 -5.44
CA GLU A 1 -2.18 24.17 -4.11
C GLU A 1 -0.81 23.72 -3.66
N ARG A 2 -0.59 23.54 -2.35
CA ARG A 2 0.69 23.03 -1.82
C ARG A 2 0.60 21.51 -1.63
N PRO A 3 1.66 20.75 -1.94
CA PRO A 3 1.64 19.30 -1.72
C PRO A 3 1.50 18.99 -0.23
N PHE A 4 0.86 17.87 0.09
CA PHE A 4 0.89 17.31 1.43
C PHE A 4 2.33 16.89 1.78
N ILE A 5 2.75 17.22 2.99
CA ILE A 5 4.07 16.88 3.53
C ILE A 5 3.87 15.90 4.68
N THR A 6 4.51 14.73 4.60
CA THR A 6 4.47 13.74 5.68
C THR A 6 5.25 14.22 6.90
N ASP A 7 5.05 13.56 8.04
CA ASP A 7 5.80 13.85 9.28
C ASP A 7 7.33 13.73 9.07
N GLU A 8 7.76 12.86 8.16
CA GLU A 8 9.17 12.67 7.76
C GLU A 8 9.62 13.58 6.61
N ASN A 9 8.89 14.67 6.34
CA ASN A 9 9.19 15.69 5.33
C ASN A 9 9.26 15.21 3.87
N ASN A 10 8.46 14.21 3.50
CA ASN A 10 8.35 13.73 2.11
C ASN A 10 7.02 14.15 1.48
N ILE A 11 6.95 14.13 0.14
CA ILE A 11 5.70 14.30 -0.61
C ILE A 11 5.05 12.94 -0.86
N ILE A 12 3.71 12.92 -0.94
CA ILE A 12 2.95 11.75 -1.41
C ILE A 12 2.56 11.98 -2.87
N LEU A 13 2.81 10.98 -3.72
CA LEU A 13 2.31 10.93 -5.08
C LEU A 13 1.23 9.85 -5.18
N ASP A 14 -0.03 10.27 -5.33
CA ASP A 14 -1.14 9.35 -5.55
C ASP A 14 -1.17 8.87 -7.00
N CYS A 15 -0.76 7.62 -7.22
CA CYS A 15 -0.74 6.98 -8.53
C CYS A 15 -2.03 6.19 -8.77
N TYR A 16 -2.86 6.65 -9.71
CA TYR A 16 -4.01 5.88 -10.18
C TYR A 16 -3.54 4.81 -11.16
N LEU A 17 -3.50 3.56 -10.70
CA LEU A 17 -3.07 2.40 -11.47
C LEU A 17 -4.26 1.54 -11.91
N PRO A 18 -4.18 0.87 -13.06
CA PRO A 18 -5.08 -0.25 -13.36
C PRO A 18 -4.88 -1.38 -12.33
N PRO A 19 -5.75 -2.42 -12.32
CA PRO A 19 -5.57 -3.57 -11.44
C PRO A 19 -4.14 -4.12 -11.48
N ILE A 20 -3.50 -4.18 -10.31
CA ILE A 20 -2.10 -4.59 -10.17
C ILE A 20 -2.00 -6.11 -10.30
N GLN A 21 -1.47 -6.59 -11.41
CA GLN A 21 -1.35 -8.03 -11.68
C GLN A 21 -0.24 -8.70 -10.86
N ASN A 22 0.89 -8.03 -10.68
CA ASN A 22 2.04 -8.55 -9.92
C ASN A 22 2.55 -7.48 -8.94
N PRO A 23 1.99 -7.44 -7.71
CA PRO A 23 2.33 -6.39 -6.76
C PRO A 23 3.78 -6.50 -6.26
N GLN A 24 4.37 -7.70 -6.18
CA GLN A 24 5.77 -7.89 -5.78
C GLN A 24 6.74 -7.25 -6.79
N GLN A 25 6.50 -7.48 -8.08
CA GLN A 25 7.32 -6.90 -9.14
C GLN A 25 7.19 -5.37 -9.16
N LEU A 26 5.96 -4.85 -9.00
CA LEU A 26 5.71 -3.42 -8.95
C LEU A 26 6.39 -2.76 -7.74
N ALA A 27 6.26 -3.35 -6.55
CA ALA A 27 6.90 -2.89 -5.32
C ALA A 27 8.43 -2.79 -5.51
N ALA A 28 9.05 -3.85 -6.04
CA ALA A 28 10.49 -3.87 -6.30
C ALA A 28 10.91 -2.79 -7.31
N ALA A 29 10.13 -2.59 -8.39
CA ALA A 29 10.42 -1.57 -9.39
C ALA A 29 10.30 -0.14 -8.83
N ILE A 30 9.26 0.15 -8.04
CA ILE A 30 9.07 1.45 -7.39
C ILE A 30 10.22 1.73 -6.41
N ARG A 31 10.59 0.75 -5.59
CA ARG A 31 11.67 0.88 -4.60
C ARG A 31 13.04 1.15 -5.23
N GLN A 32 13.27 0.70 -6.46
CA GLN A 32 14.52 0.94 -7.18
C GLN A 32 14.63 2.36 -7.77
N GLN A 33 13.54 3.13 -7.80
CA GLN A 33 13.54 4.46 -8.38
C GLN A 33 14.21 5.49 -7.43
N PRO A 34 15.26 6.20 -7.85
CA PRO A 34 15.85 7.26 -7.05
C PRO A 34 14.82 8.34 -6.68
N GLY A 35 14.85 8.78 -5.42
CA GLY A 35 13.90 9.76 -4.88
C GLY A 35 12.61 9.16 -4.34
N VAL A 36 12.34 7.87 -4.57
CA VAL A 36 11.29 7.15 -3.84
C VAL A 36 11.83 6.78 -2.46
N VAL A 37 11.09 7.18 -1.43
CA VAL A 37 11.36 6.78 -0.04
C VAL A 37 10.66 5.48 0.30
N GLU A 38 9.36 5.39 -0.03
CA GLU A 38 8.52 4.20 0.13
C GLU A 38 7.31 4.26 -0.82
N HIS A 39 6.47 3.23 -0.79
CA HIS A 39 5.23 3.00 -1.50
C HIS A 39 4.15 2.40 -0.56
N GLY A 40 2.88 2.46 -0.97
CA GLY A 40 1.76 1.95 -0.16
C GLY A 40 1.51 0.43 -0.22
N LEU A 41 2.43 -0.38 -0.76
CA LEU A 41 2.20 -1.83 -0.95
C LEU A 41 2.71 -2.65 0.26
N PHE A 42 1.78 -3.04 1.14
CA PHE A 42 2.06 -3.83 2.36
C PHE A 42 2.05 -5.34 2.09
N LEU A 43 3.01 -5.83 1.30
CA LEU A 43 3.06 -7.23 0.87
C LEU A 43 3.56 -8.16 1.97
N HIS A 44 2.87 -9.28 2.18
CA HIS A 44 3.23 -10.32 3.15
C HIS A 44 3.31 -9.87 4.62
N MET A 45 2.81 -8.66 4.94
CA MET A 45 2.87 -8.10 6.30
C MET A 45 1.67 -8.50 7.15
N ALA A 46 0.45 -8.44 6.59
CA ALA A 46 -0.75 -8.81 7.32
C ALA A 46 -0.81 -10.32 7.60
N THR A 47 -1.04 -10.68 8.86
CA THR A 47 -1.37 -12.04 9.32
C THR A 47 -2.88 -12.24 9.46
N ASP A 48 -3.60 -11.15 9.72
CA ASP A 48 -5.02 -11.13 10.04
C ASP A 48 -5.68 -9.91 9.40
N ALA A 49 -6.93 -10.06 8.99
CA ALA A 49 -7.81 -8.94 8.62
C ALA A 49 -9.15 -9.09 9.33
N ILE A 50 -9.59 -8.02 10.02
CA ILE A 50 -10.90 -7.95 10.68
C ILE A 50 -11.80 -7.07 9.81
N LEU A 51 -12.82 -7.67 9.19
CA LEU A 51 -13.72 -7.01 8.24
C LEU A 51 -15.08 -6.79 8.88
N ALA A 52 -15.55 -5.55 8.87
CA ALA A 52 -16.94 -5.24 9.14
C ALA A 52 -17.75 -5.41 7.84
N THR A 53 -18.64 -6.40 7.79
CA THR A 53 -19.53 -6.67 6.66
C THR A 53 -20.98 -6.45 7.08
N PRO A 54 -21.93 -6.34 6.14
CA PRO A 54 -23.35 -6.26 6.49
C PRO A 54 -23.88 -7.44 7.31
N GLY A 55 -23.18 -8.60 7.28
CA GLY A 55 -23.52 -9.79 8.05
C GLY A 55 -22.87 -9.87 9.44
N GLY A 56 -21.99 -8.92 9.80
CA GLY A 56 -21.27 -8.91 11.06
C GLY A 56 -19.76 -8.74 10.88
N ILE A 57 -18.99 -9.20 11.87
CA ILE A 57 -17.52 -9.15 11.82
C ILE A 57 -16.98 -10.47 11.29
N GLU A 58 -16.12 -10.40 10.26
CA GLU A 58 -15.37 -11.52 9.73
C GLU A 58 -13.88 -11.38 10.10
N HIS A 59 -13.24 -12.49 10.48
CA HIS A 59 -11.81 -12.54 10.76
C HIS A 59 -11.14 -13.47 9.75
N LEU A 60 -10.39 -12.88 8.83
CA LEU A 60 -9.56 -13.61 7.87
C LEU A 60 -8.17 -13.81 8.46
N THR A 61 -7.70 -15.04 8.49
CA THR A 61 -6.33 -15.40 8.89
C THR A 61 -5.54 -15.84 7.67
N ARG A 62 -4.25 -15.50 7.65
CA ARG A 62 -3.34 -15.97 6.59
C ARG A 62 -3.14 -17.48 6.72
N SER A 63 -3.30 -18.19 5.61
CA SER A 63 -3.01 -19.63 5.47
C SER A 63 -1.54 -19.96 5.66
#